data_AF-A0A848TU18-F1
#
_entry.id   AF-A0A848TU18-F1
#
_cell.length_a   1.000
_cell.length_b   1.000
_cell.length_c   1.000
_cell.angle_alpha   90.00
_cell.angle_beta   90.00
_cell.angle_gamma   90.00
#
_symmetry.space_group_name_H-M   'P 1'
#
loop_
_entity.id
_entity.type
_entity.pdbx_description
1 polymer ?
#
loop_
_entity_poly.entity_id
_entity_poly.type
_entity_poly.pdbx_seq_one_letter_code
_entity_poly.pdbx_strand_id
1 'polypeptide(L)'
;MIWPRFGMLKPTAMKEQIDLTPAIFFASIITVVATASGAGLNQILADFIIEKLPLGDGGLPSVYSVYGFSLILSHLTTAPAAPAALVPFAEPLAQATGLSLEAVSMTQILGISTTAIPYQAPPLIVAMSISKVPNAIFLRLCAWLALAVTVVGVPLTYL
;
A
#
# COMPACT_ATOMS: atom_id res chain seq x y z
N MET A 1 13.63 -21.13 1.33
CA MET A 1 14.01 -22.56 1.23
C MET A 1 14.17 -23.11 2.65
N ILE A 2 13.20 -23.87 3.14
CA ILE A 2 13.27 -24.53 4.45
C ILE A 2 12.85 -25.98 4.22
N TRP A 3 13.82 -26.83 3.91
CA TRP A 3 13.56 -28.22 3.51
C TRP A 3 13.57 -29.13 4.75
N PRO A 4 12.44 -29.75 5.14
CA PRO A 4 12.32 -30.49 6.41
C PRO A 4 13.24 -31.71 6.52
N ARG A 5 13.71 -32.25 5.39
CA ARG A 5 14.49 -33.49 5.34
C ARG A 5 15.92 -33.37 5.87
N PHE A 6 16.45 -32.14 6.00
CA PHE A 6 17.79 -31.90 6.56
C PHE A 6 17.79 -31.75 8.10
N GLY A 7 16.65 -31.97 8.77
CA GLY A 7 16.58 -31.98 10.24
C GLY A 7 16.77 -30.60 10.91
N MET A 8 16.77 -29.51 10.14
CA MET A 8 16.92 -28.14 10.68
C MET A 8 15.66 -27.63 11.41
N LEU A 9 14.52 -28.28 11.23
CA LEU A 9 13.26 -27.99 11.94
C LEU A 9 12.66 -29.29 12.45
N LYS A 10 12.17 -29.28 13.71
CA LYS A 10 11.40 -30.40 14.26
C LYS A 10 10.12 -30.59 13.41
N PRO A 11 9.64 -31.83 13.19
CA PRO A 11 8.39 -32.08 12.46
C PRO A 11 7.17 -31.34 13.07
N THR A 12 7.22 -31.01 14.36
CA THR A 12 6.19 -30.26 15.10
C THR A 12 6.36 -28.74 15.01
N ALA A 13 7.46 -28.23 14.43
CA ALA A 13 7.76 -26.79 14.41
C ALA A 13 6.65 -25.97 13.75
N MET A 14 5.98 -26.52 12.73
CA MET A 14 4.84 -25.85 12.09
C MET A 14 3.62 -25.73 13.02
N LYS A 15 3.42 -26.67 13.94
CA LYS A 15 2.32 -26.64 14.91
C LYS A 15 2.64 -25.80 16.15
N GLU A 16 3.91 -25.78 16.57
CA GLU A 16 4.36 -25.16 17.82
C GLU A 16 4.92 -23.74 17.64
N GLN A 17 5.41 -23.38 16.44
CA GLN A 17 6.12 -22.12 16.20
C GLN A 17 5.43 -21.21 15.18
N ILE A 18 4.28 -21.58 14.64
CA ILE A 18 3.47 -20.67 13.84
C ILE A 18 2.71 -19.74 14.76
N ASP A 19 3.05 -18.45 14.69
CA ASP A 19 2.19 -17.39 15.21
C ASP A 19 0.98 -17.24 14.27
N LEU A 20 -0.22 -17.60 14.75
CA LEU A 20 -1.47 -17.44 14.00
C LEU A 20 -2.01 -16.01 14.04
N THR A 21 -1.42 -15.12 14.84
CA THR A 21 -1.84 -13.72 14.99
C THR A 21 -1.92 -12.99 13.65
N PRO A 22 -0.92 -13.08 12.74
CA PRO A 22 -1.01 -12.44 11.43
C PRO A 22 -2.16 -13.01 10.58
N ALA A 23 -2.38 -14.33 10.62
CA ALA A 23 -3.43 -14.98 9.85
C ALA A 23 -4.82 -14.52 10.30
N ILE A 24 -5.05 -14.46 11.61
CA ILE A 24 -6.30 -13.95 12.19
C ILE A 24 -6.48 -12.47 11.86
N PHE A 25 -5.42 -11.66 11.98
CA PHE A 25 -5.45 -10.23 11.65
C PHE A 25 -5.87 -9.98 10.20
N PHE A 26 -5.27 -10.68 9.23
CA PHE A 26 -5.67 -10.55 7.83
C PHE A 26 -7.11 -11.02 7.59
N ALA A 27 -7.53 -12.13 8.21
CA ALA A 27 -8.90 -12.62 8.11
C ALA A 27 -9.92 -11.58 8.65
N SER A 28 -9.61 -10.93 9.78
CA SER A 28 -10.45 -9.88 10.35
C SER A 28 -10.56 -8.68 9.40
N ILE A 29 -9.45 -8.20 8.83
CA ILE A 29 -9.51 -7.05 7.91
C ILE A 29 -10.30 -7.40 6.65
N ILE A 30 -10.05 -8.56 6.03
CA ILE A 30 -10.79 -9.00 4.85
C ILE A 30 -12.29 -9.08 5.15
N THR A 31 -12.67 -9.57 6.33
CA THR A 31 -14.08 -9.63 6.76
C THR A 31 -14.70 -8.25 6.89
N VAL A 32 -14.01 -7.29 7.52
CA VAL A 32 -14.47 -5.90 7.65
C VAL A 32 -14.65 -5.26 6.28
N VAL A 33 -13.66 -5.43 5.40
CA VAL A 33 -13.69 -4.90 4.02
C VAL A 33 -14.84 -5.51 3.23
N ALA A 34 -15.02 -6.84 3.28
CA ALA A 34 -16.11 -7.52 2.59
C ALA A 34 -17.49 -7.08 3.10
N THR A 35 -17.63 -6.88 4.41
CA THR A 35 -18.88 -6.41 5.03
C THR A 35 -19.19 -4.96 4.65
N ALA A 36 -18.18 -4.07 4.67
CA ALA A 36 -18.31 -2.68 4.23
C ALA A 36 -18.69 -2.60 2.74
N SER A 37 -18.08 -3.45 1.91
CA SER A 37 -18.40 -3.57 0.49
C SER A 37 -19.85 -4.02 0.28
N GLY A 38 -20.28 -5.07 1.00
CA GLY A 38 -21.67 -5.56 0.94
C GLY A 38 -22.71 -4.56 1.46
N ALA A 39 -22.31 -3.64 2.34
CA ALA A 39 -23.15 -2.54 2.84
C ALA A 39 -23.22 -1.34 1.88
N GLY A 40 -22.52 -1.36 0.74
CA GLY A 40 -22.47 -0.25 -0.21
C GLY A 40 -21.64 0.95 0.26
N LEU A 41 -20.88 0.80 1.34
CA LEU A 41 -20.07 1.88 1.92
C LEU A 41 -18.96 2.31 0.96
N ASN A 42 -18.45 1.40 0.13
CA ASN A 42 -17.43 1.68 -0.88
C ASN A 42 -17.90 2.74 -1.88
N GLN A 43 -19.15 2.66 -2.37
CA GLN A 43 -19.70 3.67 -3.28
C GLN A 43 -19.80 5.04 -2.59
N ILE A 44 -20.30 5.09 -1.36
CA ILE A 44 -20.48 6.35 -0.62
C ILE A 44 -19.13 7.04 -0.34
N LEU A 45 -18.13 6.28 0.09
CA LEU A 45 -16.79 6.78 0.36
C LEU A 45 -16.08 7.20 -0.94
N ALA A 46 -16.31 6.44 -2.01
CA ALA A 46 -15.81 6.79 -3.32
C ALA A 46 -16.45 8.08 -3.80
N ASP A 47 -17.77 8.24 -3.79
CA ASP A 47 -18.46 9.46 -4.22
C ASP A 47 -17.93 10.69 -3.48
N PHE A 48 -17.73 10.60 -2.16
CA PHE A 48 -17.20 11.69 -1.34
C PHE A 48 -15.75 12.08 -1.68
N ILE A 49 -14.92 11.11 -2.05
CA ILE A 49 -13.51 11.30 -2.39
C ILE A 49 -13.37 11.72 -3.86
N ILE A 50 -14.10 11.06 -4.77
CA ILE A 50 -14.10 11.27 -6.22
C ILE A 50 -14.57 12.69 -6.55
N GLU A 51 -15.57 13.23 -5.85
CA GLU A 51 -16.04 14.60 -6.06
C GLU A 51 -14.93 15.66 -5.87
N LYS A 52 -13.87 15.32 -5.12
CA LYS A 52 -12.74 16.22 -4.84
C LYS A 52 -11.51 15.96 -5.69
N LEU A 53 -11.43 14.85 -6.42
CA LEU A 53 -10.27 14.56 -7.28
C LEU A 53 -10.59 14.92 -8.75
N PRO A 54 -9.60 15.44 -9.51
CA PRO A 54 -9.74 15.62 -10.95
C PRO A 54 -9.70 14.24 -11.63
N LEU A 55 -10.86 13.59 -11.69
CA LEU A 55 -11.08 12.25 -12.25
C LEU A 55 -12.00 12.34 -13.47
N GLY A 56 -11.72 11.56 -14.52
CA GLY A 56 -12.67 11.41 -15.63
C GLY A 56 -12.07 11.10 -16.99
N ASP A 57 -10.80 11.45 -17.22
CA ASP A 57 -10.25 11.42 -18.57
C ASP A 57 -9.54 10.10 -18.93
N GLY A 58 -9.43 9.15 -17.99
CA GLY A 58 -8.61 7.94 -18.15
C GLY A 58 -7.12 8.23 -18.42
N GLY A 59 -6.68 9.47 -18.24
CA GLY A 59 -5.33 9.94 -18.56
C GLY A 59 -4.38 9.96 -17.36
N LEU A 60 -3.18 10.49 -17.60
CA LEU A 60 -2.16 10.71 -16.56
C LEU A 60 -2.70 11.39 -15.27
N PRO A 61 -3.57 12.42 -15.33
CA PRO A 61 -4.11 13.05 -14.12
C PRO A 61 -4.86 12.08 -13.20
N SER A 62 -5.60 11.14 -13.77
CA SER A 62 -6.29 10.09 -13.01
C SER A 62 -5.30 9.16 -12.31
N VAL A 63 -4.18 8.81 -12.96
CA VAL A 63 -3.12 7.97 -12.37
C VAL A 63 -2.44 8.71 -11.21
N TYR A 64 -2.11 9.99 -11.37
CA TYR A 64 -1.55 10.81 -10.30
C TYR A 64 -2.49 10.94 -9.10
N SER A 65 -3.79 11.09 -9.37
CA SER A 65 -4.86 11.13 -8.36
C SER A 65 -4.91 9.84 -7.54
N VAL A 66 -4.94 8.67 -8.20
CA VAL A 66 -4.94 7.35 -7.53
C VAL A 66 -3.64 7.13 -6.76
N TYR A 67 -2.50 7.49 -7.33
CA TYR A 67 -1.19 7.38 -6.69
C TYR A 67 -1.13 8.23 -5.41
N GLY A 68 -1.53 9.50 -5.48
CA GLY A 68 -1.53 10.42 -4.35
C GLY A 68 -2.45 9.96 -3.22
N PHE A 69 -3.66 9.49 -3.57
CA PHE A 69 -4.58 8.90 -2.60
C PHE A 69 -3.94 7.69 -1.88
N SER A 70 -3.33 6.79 -2.66
CA SER A 70 -2.71 5.57 -2.13
C SER A 70 -1.51 5.86 -1.24
N LEU A 71 -0.69 6.83 -1.62
CA LEU A 71 0.44 7.32 -0.83
C LEU A 71 -0.03 7.87 0.52
N ILE A 72 -1.02 8.77 0.51
CA ILE A 72 -1.56 9.37 1.73
C ILE A 72 -2.15 8.29 2.63
N LEU A 73 -2.96 7.38 2.08
CA LEU A 73 -3.57 6.32 2.88
C LEU A 73 -2.52 5.37 3.45
N SER A 74 -1.45 5.06 2.70
CA SER A 74 -0.29 4.29 3.19
C SER A 74 0.43 5.01 4.34
N HIS A 75 0.45 6.34 4.35
CA HIS A 75 1.01 7.13 5.46
C HIS A 75 0.15 7.15 6.72
N LEU A 76 -1.17 7.05 6.58
CA LEU A 76 -2.12 6.96 7.69
C LEU A 76 -2.26 5.53 8.23
N THR A 77 -1.85 4.53 7.47
CA THR A 77 -1.96 3.11 7.82
C THR A 77 -0.58 2.50 8.05
N THR A 78 -0.55 1.24 8.46
CA THR A 78 0.71 0.49 8.59
C THR A 78 0.98 -0.28 7.29
N ALA A 79 2.24 -0.61 7.01
CA ALA A 79 2.62 -1.37 5.82
C ALA A 79 1.75 -2.63 5.55
N PRO A 80 1.40 -3.47 6.55
CA PRO A 80 0.50 -4.61 6.30
C PRO A 80 -0.99 -4.24 6.19
N ALA A 81 -1.42 -3.11 6.75
CA ALA A 81 -2.81 -2.65 6.70
C ALA A 81 -3.12 -1.84 5.42
N ALA A 82 -2.13 -1.21 4.80
CA ALA A 82 -2.31 -0.35 3.64
C ALA A 82 -2.97 -1.06 2.44
N PRO A 83 -2.54 -2.27 2.01
CA PRO A 83 -3.22 -2.96 0.91
C PRO A 83 -4.68 -3.24 1.24
N ALA A 84 -4.96 -3.71 2.45
CA ALA A 84 -6.30 -4.08 2.86
C ALA A 84 -7.23 -2.85 3.00
N ALA A 85 -6.69 -1.70 3.36
CA ALA A 85 -7.42 -0.43 3.37
C ALA A 85 -7.72 0.11 1.96
N LEU A 86 -6.88 -0.19 0.96
CA LEU A 86 -7.03 0.31 -0.42
C LEU A 86 -7.92 -0.58 -1.32
N VAL A 87 -7.99 -1.88 -1.03
CA VAL A 87 -8.86 -2.85 -1.74
C VAL A 87 -10.30 -2.36 -1.97
N PRO A 88 -11.05 -1.84 -0.96
CA PRO A 88 -12.43 -1.40 -1.18
C PRO A 88 -12.57 -0.22 -2.15
N PHE A 89 -11.48 0.52 -2.40
CA PHE A 89 -11.46 1.66 -3.31
C PHE A 89 -11.05 1.31 -4.74
N ALA A 90 -10.50 0.12 -4.99
CA ALA A 90 -9.96 -0.22 -6.31
C ALA A 90 -11.04 -0.16 -7.42
N GLU A 91 -12.18 -0.79 -7.18
CA GLU A 91 -13.28 -0.84 -8.16
C GLU A 91 -14.02 0.50 -8.32
N PRO A 92 -14.37 1.24 -7.25
CA PRO A 92 -14.91 2.57 -7.39
C PRO A 92 -13.96 3.58 -8.07
N LEU A 93 -12.65 3.51 -7.77
CA LEU A 93 -11.66 4.36 -8.43
C LEU A 93 -11.54 4.00 -9.91
N ALA A 94 -11.60 2.72 -10.29
CA ALA A 94 -11.59 2.31 -11.70
C ALA A 94 -12.80 2.89 -12.46
N GLN A 95 -14.00 2.79 -11.89
CA GLN A 95 -15.23 3.34 -12.47
C GLN A 95 -15.16 4.86 -12.63
N ALA A 96 -14.61 5.57 -11.64
CA ALA A 96 -14.58 7.02 -11.63
C ALA A 96 -13.44 7.64 -12.46
N THR A 97 -12.30 6.96 -12.50
CA THR A 97 -11.11 7.43 -13.22
C THR A 97 -11.17 7.11 -14.71
N GLY A 98 -11.97 6.11 -15.11
CA GLY A 98 -11.97 5.50 -16.44
C GLY A 98 -10.79 4.54 -16.68
N LEU A 99 -9.96 4.27 -15.67
CA LEU A 99 -8.84 3.34 -15.75
C LEU A 99 -9.31 1.89 -15.57
N SER A 100 -8.54 0.93 -16.07
CA SER A 100 -8.78 -0.48 -15.78
C SER A 100 -8.55 -0.78 -14.30
N LEU A 101 -9.23 -1.79 -13.76
CA LEU A 101 -9.03 -2.24 -12.37
C LEU A 101 -7.57 -2.64 -12.11
N GLU A 102 -6.91 -3.23 -13.11
CA GLU A 102 -5.49 -3.58 -13.05
C GLU A 102 -4.61 -2.33 -12.94
N ALA A 103 -4.86 -1.31 -13.77
CA ALA A 103 -4.10 -0.06 -13.73
C ALA A 103 -4.25 0.66 -12.38
N VAL A 104 -5.46 0.69 -11.82
CA VAL A 104 -5.71 1.25 -10.48
C VAL A 104 -4.95 0.45 -9.42
N SER A 105 -5.02 -0.88 -9.46
CA SER A 105 -4.35 -1.74 -8.48
C SER A 105 -2.83 -1.61 -8.54
N MET A 106 -2.25 -1.55 -9.74
CA MET A 106 -0.81 -1.33 -9.93
C MET A 106 -0.37 0.05 -9.43
N THR A 107 -1.18 1.07 -9.68
CA THR A 107 -0.94 2.43 -9.18
C THR A 107 -1.03 2.49 -7.64
N GLN A 108 -1.98 1.77 -7.04
CA GLN A 108 -2.09 1.63 -5.59
C GLN A 108 -0.85 0.95 -4.99
N ILE A 109 -0.36 -0.12 -5.60
CA ILE A 109 0.87 -0.81 -5.18
C ILE A 109 2.07 0.15 -5.20
N LEU A 110 2.19 0.98 -6.23
CA LEU A 110 3.23 2.00 -6.30
C LEU A 110 3.09 3.07 -5.23
N GLY A 111 1.87 3.53 -4.95
CA GLY A 111 1.60 4.46 -3.86
C GLY A 111 1.98 3.89 -2.49
N ILE A 112 1.61 2.64 -2.21
CA ILE A 112 1.97 1.95 -0.95
C ILE A 112 3.48 1.77 -0.82
N SER A 113 4.14 1.43 -1.92
CA SER A 113 5.59 1.16 -1.96
C SER A 113 6.44 2.44 -1.84
N THR A 114 5.84 3.60 -2.09
CA THR A 114 6.56 4.87 -2.05
C THR A 114 6.71 5.34 -0.61
N THR A 115 7.89 5.14 -0.04
CA THR A 115 8.23 5.61 1.31
C THR A 115 8.63 7.09 1.27
N ALA A 116 7.70 8.00 1.60
CA ALA A 116 8.04 9.43 1.63
C ALA A 116 8.70 9.85 2.96
N ILE A 117 8.48 9.11 4.05
CA ILE A 117 9.00 9.44 5.38
C ILE A 117 9.65 8.20 6.02
N PRO A 118 10.84 8.32 6.65
CA PRO A 118 11.59 7.17 7.17
C PRO A 118 10.85 6.28 8.18
N TYR A 119 9.85 6.81 8.89
CA TYR A 119 9.14 6.04 9.93
C TYR A 119 8.34 4.86 9.37
N GLN A 120 7.98 4.89 8.08
CA GLN A 120 7.14 3.86 7.48
C GLN A 120 7.85 2.52 7.28
N ALA A 121 9.18 2.53 7.27
CA ALA A 121 9.98 1.33 7.09
C ALA A 121 10.84 1.06 8.34
N PRO A 122 10.52 0.03 9.15
CA PRO A 122 11.34 -0.35 10.30
C PRO A 122 12.83 -0.53 9.96
N PRO A 123 13.22 -1.09 8.80
CA PRO A 123 14.64 -1.15 8.41
C PRO A 123 15.32 0.22 8.31
N LEU A 124 14.60 1.27 7.87
CA LEU A 124 15.14 2.64 7.82
C LEU A 124 15.33 3.21 9.23
N ILE A 125 14.39 2.97 10.15
CA ILE A 125 14.54 3.40 11.55
C ILE A 125 15.76 2.74 12.20
N VAL A 126 15.96 1.44 11.96
CA VAL A 126 17.14 0.71 12.45
C VAL A 126 18.42 1.25 11.80
N ALA A 127 18.42 1.51 10.50
CA ALA A 127 19.56 2.12 9.82
C ALA A 127 19.88 3.51 10.39
N MET A 128 18.87 4.33 10.68
CA MET A 128 19.02 5.63 11.30
C MET A 128 19.66 5.53 12.70
N SER A 129 19.23 4.57 13.52
CA SER A 129 19.73 4.43 14.90
C SER A 129 21.19 3.98 14.99
N ILE A 130 21.66 3.18 14.02
CA ILE A 130 23.07 2.74 13.95
C ILE A 130 23.94 3.71 13.14
N SER A 131 23.33 4.56 12.32
CA SER A 131 24.04 5.56 11.55
C SER A 131 24.42 6.77 12.42
N LYS A 132 25.60 7.35 12.20
CA LYS A 132 26.04 8.58 12.87
C LYS A 132 25.66 9.85 12.09
N VAL A 133 24.68 9.75 11.19
CA VAL A 133 24.28 10.85 10.30
C VAL A 133 22.97 11.51 10.76
N PRO A 134 22.77 12.80 10.50
CA PRO A 134 21.53 13.49 10.86
C PRO A 134 20.30 12.87 10.21
N ASN A 135 19.19 12.80 10.95
CA ASN A 135 17.89 12.32 10.46
C ASN A 135 17.40 13.03 9.20
N ALA A 136 17.78 14.30 9.02
CA ALA A 136 17.46 15.09 7.84
C ALA A 136 17.98 14.47 6.54
N ILE A 137 19.10 13.72 6.58
CA ILE A 137 19.65 13.05 5.39
C ILE A 137 18.71 11.93 4.94
N PHE A 138 18.19 11.14 5.87
CA PHE A 138 17.23 10.07 5.56
C PHE A 138 15.91 10.62 5.06
N LEU A 139 15.42 11.71 5.66
CA LEU A 139 14.23 12.40 5.17
C LEU A 139 14.44 12.91 3.74
N ARG A 140 15.60 13.52 3.46
CA ARG A 140 15.94 14.02 2.13
C ARG A 140 16.07 12.88 1.12
N LEU A 141 16.64 11.74 1.51
CA LEU A 141 16.74 10.55 0.67
C LEU A 141 15.35 10.00 0.33
N CYS A 142 14.47 9.85 1.33
CA CYS A 142 13.09 9.41 1.12
C CYS A 142 12.32 10.38 0.21
N ALA A 143 12.49 11.69 0.42
CA ALA A 143 11.88 12.71 -0.42
C ALA A 143 12.38 12.64 -1.87
N TRP A 144 13.68 12.44 -2.10
CA TRP A 144 14.23 12.27 -3.45
C TRP A 144 13.72 11.00 -4.12
N LEU A 145 13.63 9.89 -3.40
CA LEU A 145 13.08 8.64 -3.91
C LEU A 145 11.59 8.78 -4.23
N ALA A 146 10.80 9.39 -3.35
CA ALA A 146 9.38 9.66 -3.60
C ALA A 146 9.18 10.57 -4.80
N LEU A 147 10.03 11.60 -4.96
CA LEU A 147 10.04 12.45 -6.14
C LEU A 147 10.39 11.66 -7.41
N ALA A 148 11.41 10.80 -7.35
CA ALA A 148 11.78 9.95 -8.48
C ALA A 148 10.64 9.01 -8.89
N VAL A 149 9.94 8.40 -7.93
CA VAL A 149 8.76 7.57 -8.23
C VAL A 149 7.63 8.41 -8.82
N THR A 150 7.41 9.61 -8.31
CA THR A 150 6.34 10.51 -8.81
C THR A 150 6.62 11.00 -10.24
N VAL A 151 7.88 11.29 -10.56
CA VAL A 151 8.29 11.83 -11.87
C VAL A 151 8.53 10.73 -12.91
N VAL A 152 9.02 9.56 -12.49
CA VAL A 152 9.40 8.47 -13.41
C VAL A 152 8.48 7.26 -13.27
N GLY A 153 8.20 6.81 -12.05
CA GLY A 153 7.39 5.61 -11.79
C GLY A 153 5.93 5.77 -12.19
N VAL A 154 5.28 6.85 -11.78
CA VAL A 154 3.87 7.13 -12.09
C VAL A 154 3.60 7.16 -13.60
N PRO A 155 4.35 7.92 -14.44
CA PRO A 155 4.10 7.92 -15.88
C PRO A 155 4.45 6.59 -16.54
N LEU A 156 5.40 5.82 -16.01
CA LEU A 156 5.68 4.46 -16.49
C LEU A 156 4.52 3.50 -16.24
N THR A 157 3.69 3.75 -15.23
CA THR A 157 2.52 2.92 -14.90
C THR A 157 1.35 3.17 -15.84
N TYR A 158 1.34 4.34 -16.48
CA TYR A 158 0.33 4.73 -17.45
C TYR A 158 0.63 4.19 -18.86
N LEU A 159 1.90 3.99 -19.19
CA LEU A 159 2.36 3.40 -20.46
C LEU A 159 2.08 1.90 -20.53
#